data_AF-A0A259LQW2-F1
#
_entry.id   AF-A0A259LQW2-F1
#
_cell.length_a   1.000
_cell.length_b   1.000
_cell.length_c   1.000
_cell.angle_alpha   90.00
_cell.angle_beta   90.00
_cell.angle_gamma   90.00
#
_symmetry.space_group_name_H-M   'P 1'
#
loop_
_entity.id
_entity.type
_entity.pdbx_description
1 polymer ?
#
loop_
_entity_poly.entity_id
_entity_poly.type
_entity_poly.pdbx_seq_one_letter_code
_entity_poly.pdbx_strand_id
1 'polypeptide(L)'
;LVDSMTGCQSANPVAGIRETAARDAQGALEPFEGPLKLIEVIAALAPLLGLLGTVMGMMEAFSAMAATEGRANASQLSGGIYEALTTTAAGLVVAIPFAALAAWIEFRLRRIHRTMNSALVSVFNVVPAEIAQSKPEPEVAAPRKDSARSAETYTNADRQRLAHAAG
;
A
#
# COMPACT_ATOMS: atom_id res chain seq x y z
N LEU A 1 16.19 -13.30 -23.90
CA LEU A 1 15.40 -13.30 -25.15
C LEU A 1 14.32 -14.40 -25.21
N VAL A 2 14.18 -15.26 -24.19
CA VAL A 2 13.25 -16.40 -24.22
C VAL A 2 12.00 -16.22 -23.32
N ASP A 3 11.91 -15.14 -22.53
CA ASP A 3 10.78 -14.91 -21.62
C ASP A 3 9.63 -14.05 -22.18
N SER A 4 9.70 -13.64 -23.45
CA SER A 4 8.70 -12.72 -24.03
C SER A 4 7.49 -13.42 -24.69
N MET A 5 7.44 -14.76 -24.72
CA MET A 5 6.37 -15.49 -25.45
C MET A 5 5.34 -16.22 -24.58
N THR A 6 5.43 -16.17 -23.25
CA THR A 6 4.48 -16.86 -22.35
C THR A 6 3.51 -15.92 -21.62
N GLY A 7 3.50 -14.62 -21.96
CA GLY A 7 2.66 -13.63 -21.28
C GLY A 7 1.29 -13.34 -21.91
N CYS A 8 1.04 -13.76 -23.16
CA CYS A 8 -0.15 -13.34 -23.92
C CYS A 8 -1.41 -14.19 -23.70
N GLN A 9 -1.52 -14.97 -22.62
CA GLN A 9 -2.66 -15.86 -22.36
C GLN A 9 -3.36 -15.69 -21.00
N SER A 10 -3.19 -14.55 -20.31
CA SER A 10 -4.15 -14.16 -19.27
C SER A 10 -5.19 -13.20 -19.85
N ALA A 11 -6.30 -13.80 -20.25
CA ALA A 11 -7.54 -13.13 -20.64
C ALA A 11 -8.19 -12.39 -19.46
N ASN A 12 -7.55 -11.33 -18.96
CA ASN A 12 -8.23 -10.32 -18.15
C ASN A 12 -7.52 -8.95 -18.19
N PRO A 13 -7.69 -8.15 -19.26
CA PRO A 13 -7.14 -6.79 -19.33
C PRO A 13 -7.56 -5.90 -18.15
N VAL A 14 -8.69 -6.22 -17.51
CA VAL A 14 -9.18 -5.54 -16.30
C VAL A 14 -8.29 -5.82 -15.08
N ALA A 15 -7.65 -7.00 -14.99
CA ALA A 15 -6.78 -7.34 -13.86
C ALA A 15 -5.47 -6.52 -13.85
N GLY A 16 -4.88 -6.27 -15.02
CA GLY A 16 -3.68 -5.43 -15.14
C GLY A 16 -3.95 -3.96 -14.79
N ILE A 17 -5.08 -3.41 -15.26
CA ILE A 17 -5.49 -2.03 -14.95
C ILE A 17 -5.77 -1.86 -13.45
N ARG A 18 -6.35 -2.87 -12.79
CA ARG A 18 -6.59 -2.87 -11.33
C ARG A 18 -5.28 -2.79 -10.54
N GLU A 19 -4.27 -3.57 -10.94
CA GLU A 19 -2.97 -3.58 -10.28
C GLU A 19 -2.27 -2.22 -10.39
N THR A 20 -2.24 -1.64 -11.59
CA THR A 20 -1.62 -0.31 -11.80
C THR A 20 -2.37 0.80 -11.07
N ALA A 21 -3.70 0.82 -11.13
CA ALA A 21 -4.51 1.83 -10.46
C ALA A 21 -4.43 1.73 -8.93
N ALA A 22 -4.37 0.52 -8.37
CA ALA A 22 -4.17 0.32 -6.93
C ALA A 22 -2.79 0.83 -6.49
N ARG A 23 -1.75 0.56 -7.29
CA ARG A 23 -0.38 0.98 -7.02
C ARG A 23 -0.21 2.50 -7.08
N ASP A 24 -0.79 3.16 -8.08
CA ASP A 24 -0.76 4.62 -8.21
C ASP A 24 -1.54 5.31 -7.08
N ALA A 25 -2.69 4.75 -6.71
CA ALA A 25 -3.49 5.24 -5.58
C ALA A 25 -2.70 5.14 -4.26
N GLN A 26 -1.96 4.06 -4.04
CA GLN A 26 -1.07 3.92 -2.87
C GLN A 26 0.10 4.91 -2.90
N GLY A 27 0.73 5.12 -4.06
CA GLY A 27 1.84 6.06 -4.20
C GLY A 27 1.46 7.53 -3.95
N ALA A 28 0.20 7.91 -4.17
CA ALA A 28 -0.28 9.26 -3.89
C ALA A 28 -0.27 9.64 -2.39
N LEU A 29 -0.18 8.66 -1.50
CA LEU A 29 -0.19 8.87 -0.04
C LEU A 29 1.21 8.82 0.60
N GLU A 30 2.21 8.22 -0.07
CA GLU A 30 3.60 8.14 0.39
C GLU A 30 4.17 9.49 0.87
N PRO A 31 3.91 10.64 0.20
CA PRO A 31 4.45 11.92 0.64
C PRO A 31 3.97 12.36 2.03
N PHE A 32 2.81 11.87 2.48
CA PHE A 32 2.21 12.24 3.75
C PHE A 32 2.66 11.35 4.92
N GLU A 33 3.15 10.14 4.65
CA GLU A 33 3.60 9.19 5.67
C GLU A 33 4.89 9.65 6.37
N GLY A 34 5.81 10.28 5.62
CA GLY A 34 7.08 10.78 6.17
C GLY A 34 6.90 11.86 7.25
N PRO A 35 6.21 12.98 6.94
CA PRO A 35 5.96 14.05 7.92
C PRO A 35 5.15 13.58 9.13
N LEU A 36 4.18 12.67 8.93
CA LEU A 36 3.40 12.07 10.00
C LEU A 36 4.26 11.32 11.01
N LYS A 37 5.14 10.45 10.49
CA LYS A 37 6.04 9.65 11.32
C LYS A 37 6.98 10.52 12.15
N LEU A 38 7.40 11.67 11.62
CA LEU A 38 8.22 12.61 12.37
C LEU A 38 7.45 13.22 13.56
N ILE A 39 6.18 13.61 13.39
CA ILE A 39 5.34 14.16 14.45
C ILE A 39 5.12 13.11 15.56
N GLU A 40 4.85 11.85 15.18
CA GLU A 40 4.71 10.74 16.13
C GLU A 40 5.98 10.51 16.94
N VAL A 41 7.15 10.54 16.29
CA VAL A 41 8.45 10.42 16.96
C VAL A 41 8.66 11.57 17.94
N ILE A 42 8.38 12.81 17.56
CA ILE A 42 8.50 13.96 18.46
C ILE A 42 7.56 13.81 19.67
N ALA A 43 6.32 13.41 19.44
CA ALA A 43 5.34 13.17 20.50
C ALA A 43 5.82 12.09 21.50
N ALA A 44 6.49 11.05 21.01
CA ALA A 44 7.03 9.97 21.83
C ALA A 44 8.33 10.35 22.56
N LEU A 45 9.19 11.18 21.95
CA LEU A 45 10.47 11.58 22.52
C LEU A 45 10.35 12.71 23.54
N ALA A 46 9.39 13.63 23.39
CA ALA A 46 9.24 14.79 24.27
C ALA A 46 9.11 14.44 25.78
N PRO A 47 8.32 13.43 26.20
CA PRO A 47 8.28 13.00 27.60
C PRO A 47 9.60 12.43 28.10
N LEU A 48 10.31 11.68 27.25
CA LEU A 48 11.61 11.09 27.58
C LEU A 48 12.66 12.17 27.81
N LEU A 49 12.62 13.26 27.04
CA LEU A 49 13.47 14.43 27.25
C LEU A 49 13.14 15.16 28.56
N GLY A 50 11.85 15.27 28.92
CA GLY A 50 11.44 15.84 30.20
C GLY A 50 11.95 15.02 31.40
N LEU A 51 11.88 13.69 31.30
CA LEU A 51 12.42 12.76 32.28
C LEU A 51 13.96 12.84 32.35
N LEU A 52 14.66 12.97 31.21
CA LEU A 52 16.11 13.22 31.21
C LEU A 52 16.46 14.49 32.00
N GLY A 53 15.66 15.57 31.84
CA GLY A 53 15.80 16.79 32.62
C GLY A 53 15.67 16.59 34.12
N THR A 54 14.78 15.67 34.57
CA THR A 54 14.69 15.35 36.01
C THR A 54 15.97 14.73 36.55
N VAL A 55 16.60 13.86 35.76
CA VAL A 55 17.84 13.19 36.16
C VAL A 55 18.96 14.21 36.25
N MET A 56 19.06 15.11 35.28
CA MET A 56 20.05 16.20 35.30
C MET A 56 19.84 17.13 36.51
N GLY A 57 18.61 17.59 36.77
CA GLY A 57 18.32 18.47 37.91
C GLY A 57 18.59 17.83 39.27
N MET A 58 18.28 16.54 39.42
CA MET A 58 18.64 15.81 40.65
C MET A 58 20.16 15.59 40.77
N MET A 59 20.87 15.34 39.66
CA MET A 59 22.34 15.24 39.67
C MET A 59 22.98 16.56 40.12
N GLU A 60 22.49 17.70 39.63
CA GLU A 60 22.97 19.02 40.05
C GLU A 60 22.67 19.29 41.53
N ALA A 61 21.47 18.96 42.00
CA ALA A 61 21.09 19.10 43.40
C ALA A 61 22.06 18.31 44.33
N PHE A 62 22.35 17.05 44.00
CA PHE A 62 23.28 16.24 44.78
C PHE A 62 24.73 16.71 44.67
N SER A 63 25.14 17.22 43.51
CA SER A 63 26.47 17.82 43.32
C SER A 63 26.67 19.05 44.22
N ALA A 64 25.68 19.94 44.26
CA ALA A 64 25.69 21.12 45.14
C ALA A 64 25.71 20.71 46.62
N MET A 65 25.00 19.65 46.99
CA MET A 65 25.06 19.11 48.35
C MET A 65 26.43 18.55 48.72
N ALA A 66 27.07 17.83 47.81
CA ALA A 66 28.40 17.27 48.02
C ALA A 66 29.47 18.37 48.15
N ALA A 67 29.36 19.45 47.36
CA ALA A 67 30.27 20.59 47.40
C ALA A 67 30.21 21.39 48.71
N THR A 68 29.12 21.29 49.47
CA THR A 68 28.93 22.00 50.75
C THR A 68 29.27 21.14 51.96
N GLU A 69 29.96 20.00 51.77
CA GLU A 69 30.31 19.04 52.83
C GLU A 69 29.10 18.60 53.67
N GLY A 70 27.92 18.49 53.06
CA GLY A 70 26.69 18.11 53.75
C GLY A 70 26.03 19.20 54.59
N ARG A 71 26.53 20.45 54.55
CA ARG A 71 25.84 21.62 55.13
C ARG A 71 24.76 22.22 54.22
N ALA A 72 24.44 21.54 53.12
CA ALA A 72 23.47 21.99 52.15
C ALA A 72 22.13 22.30 52.81
N ASN A 73 21.68 23.55 52.67
CA ASN A 73 20.38 23.98 53.16
C ASN A 73 19.28 23.23 52.40
N ALA A 74 18.24 22.77 53.10
CA ALA A 74 17.07 22.10 52.50
C ALA A 74 16.46 22.90 51.33
N SER A 75 16.62 24.22 51.35
CA SER A 75 16.29 25.14 50.25
C SER A 75 16.96 24.77 48.92
N GLN A 76 18.26 24.45 48.90
CA GLN A 76 18.98 24.13 47.66
C GLN A 76 18.49 22.82 47.05
N LEU A 77 18.29 21.79 47.88
CA LEU A 77 17.74 20.51 47.44
C LEU A 77 16.32 20.67 46.91
N SER A 78 15.47 21.44 47.61
CA SER A 78 14.10 21.70 47.16
C SER A 78 14.04 22.46 45.83
N GLY A 79 15.02 23.34 45.56
CA GLY A 79 15.15 24.03 44.29
C GLY A 79 15.44 23.08 43.12
N GLY A 80 16.41 22.18 43.28
CA GLY A 80 16.75 21.21 42.23
C GLY A 80 15.62 20.20 41.94
N ILE A 81 14.83 19.83 42.96
CA ILE A 81 13.63 19.00 42.77
C ILE A 81 12.54 19.78 42.00
N TYR A 82 12.31 21.05 42.35
CA TYR A 82 11.33 21.89 41.64
C TYR A 82 11.70 22.06 40.17
N GLU A 83 12.98 22.30 39.89
CA GLU A 83 13.49 22.42 38.52
C GLU A 83 13.30 21.12 37.74
N ALA A 84 13.67 19.98 38.33
CA ALA A 84 13.45 18.65 37.75
C ALA A 84 11.97 18.39 37.41
N LEU A 85 11.05 18.73 38.31
CA LEU A 85 9.61 18.55 38.05
C LEU A 85 9.10 19.49 36.95
N THR A 86 9.63 20.70 36.87
CA THR A 86 9.26 21.68 35.85
C THR A 86 9.67 21.22 34.45
N THR A 87 10.85 20.59 34.29
CA THR A 87 11.25 20.03 32.99
C THR A 87 10.37 18.86 32.55
N THR A 88 9.88 18.04 33.49
CA THR A 88 8.90 16.98 33.18
C THR A 88 7.60 17.57 32.68
N ALA A 89 7.09 18.59 33.39
CA ALA A 89 5.88 19.27 33.00
C ALA A 89 6.03 19.90 31.60
N ALA A 90 7.17 20.52 31.31
CA ALA A 90 7.47 21.06 29.98
C ALA A 90 7.46 19.98 28.88
N GLY A 91 8.09 18.82 29.13
CA GLY A 91 8.07 17.69 28.19
C GLY A 91 6.66 17.18 27.88
N LEU A 92 5.80 17.11 28.90
CA LEU A 92 4.39 16.72 28.73
C LEU A 92 3.56 17.77 27.99
N VAL A 93 3.78 19.05 28.28
CA VAL A 93 3.10 20.17 27.61
C VAL A 93 3.36 20.15 26.09
N VAL A 94 4.55 19.72 25.66
CA VAL A 94 4.87 19.53 24.24
C VAL A 94 4.33 18.20 23.70
N ALA A 95 4.44 17.10 24.46
CA ALA A 95 4.05 15.77 24.00
C ALA A 95 2.56 15.64 23.69
N ILE A 96 1.70 16.17 24.58
CA ILE A 96 0.23 16.07 24.47
C ILE A 96 -0.31 16.64 23.15
N PRO A 97 -0.02 17.90 22.76
CA PRO A 97 -0.54 18.46 21.52
C PRO A 97 0.02 17.76 20.28
N PHE A 98 1.29 17.34 20.29
CA PHE A 98 1.88 16.60 19.17
C PHE A 98 1.24 15.22 19.00
N ALA A 99 1.00 14.49 20.10
CA ALA A 99 0.30 13.21 20.06
C ALA A 99 -1.14 13.36 19.54
N ALA A 100 -1.86 14.39 20.00
CA ALA A 100 -3.21 14.67 19.54
C ALA A 100 -3.26 15.02 18.05
N LEU A 101 -2.31 15.84 17.59
CA LEU A 101 -2.20 16.21 16.18
C LEU A 101 -1.87 15.00 15.29
N ALA A 102 -0.91 14.17 15.69
CA ALA A 102 -0.57 12.94 14.97
C ALA A 102 -1.80 12.03 14.83
N ALA A 103 -2.51 11.76 15.93
CA ALA A 103 -3.71 10.94 15.93
C ALA A 103 -4.82 11.50 15.02
N TRP A 104 -5.00 12.83 15.02
CA TRP A 104 -5.97 13.49 14.16
C TRP A 104 -5.65 13.35 12.67
N ILE A 105 -4.39 13.58 12.27
CA ILE A 105 -3.97 13.46 10.88
C ILE A 105 -4.05 11.99 10.44
N GLU A 106 -3.62 11.05 11.27
CA GLU A 106 -3.70 9.61 10.96
C GLU A 106 -5.15 9.15 10.77
N PHE A 107 -6.09 9.65 11.59
CA PHE A 107 -7.52 9.41 11.37
C PHE A 107 -8.01 9.97 10.03
N ARG A 108 -7.57 11.18 9.67
CA ARG A 108 -7.91 11.80 8.39
C ARG A 108 -7.35 11.02 7.20
N LEU A 109 -6.09 10.59 7.26
CA LEU A 109 -5.42 9.81 6.23
C LEU A 109 -6.12 8.47 6.01
N ARG A 110 -6.44 7.75 7.09
CA ARG A 110 -7.22 6.50 7.01
C ARG A 110 -8.59 6.69 6.36
N ARG A 111 -9.25 7.83 6.60
CA ARG A 111 -10.53 8.13 5.94
C ARG A 111 -10.35 8.33 4.44
N ILE A 112 -9.30 9.06 4.02
CA ILE A 112 -8.96 9.25 2.60
C ILE A 112 -8.65 7.92 1.94
N HIS A 113 -7.83 7.07 2.56
CA HIS A 113 -7.49 5.73 2.06
C HIS A 113 -8.75 4.88 1.85
N ARG A 114 -9.66 4.85 2.82
CA ARG A 114 -10.93 4.12 2.70
C ARG A 114 -11.77 4.62 1.54
N THR A 115 -11.94 5.95 1.40
CA THR A 115 -12.72 6.53 0.30
C THR A 115 -12.10 6.22 -1.06
N MET A 116 -10.77 6.30 -1.18
CA MET A 116 -10.05 5.99 -2.41
C MET A 116 -10.22 4.53 -2.81
N ASN A 117 -10.04 3.60 -1.87
CA ASN A 117 -10.24 2.17 -2.13
C ASN A 117 -11.70 1.83 -2.50
N SER A 118 -12.68 2.43 -1.81
CA SER A 118 -14.09 2.25 -2.15
C SER A 118 -14.44 2.81 -3.53
N ALA A 119 -13.88 3.95 -3.93
CA ALA A 119 -14.09 4.53 -5.25
C ALA A 119 -13.50 3.65 -6.36
N LEU A 120 -12.28 3.14 -6.18
CA LEU A 120 -11.66 2.19 -7.10
C LEU A 120 -12.54 0.95 -7.29
N VAL A 121 -12.98 0.33 -6.19
CA VAL A 121 -13.86 -0.86 -6.25
C VAL A 121 -15.18 -0.54 -6.96
N SER A 122 -15.81 0.60 -6.67
CA SER A 122 -17.07 1.00 -7.30
C SER A 122 -16.92 1.21 -8.80
N VAL A 123 -15.88 1.91 -9.25
CA VAL A 123 -15.61 2.15 -10.68
C VAL A 123 -15.37 0.82 -11.39
N PHE A 124 -14.57 -0.06 -10.80
CA PHE A 124 -14.29 -1.38 -11.37
C PHE A 124 -15.49 -2.34 -11.36
N ASN A 125 -16.51 -2.11 -10.53
CA ASN A 125 -17.72 -2.94 -10.50
C ASN A 125 -18.82 -2.44 -11.46
N VAL A 126 -18.76 -1.17 -11.90
CA VAL A 126 -19.71 -0.58 -12.86
C VAL A 126 -19.24 -0.75 -14.31
N VAL A 127 -17.94 -0.68 -14.57
CA VAL A 127 -17.33 -0.85 -15.91
C VAL A 127 -17.43 -2.28 -16.52
N PRO A 128 -17.60 -3.40 -15.78
CA PRO A 128 -17.79 -4.73 -16.39
C PRO A 128 -19.10 -4.88 -17.17
N ALA A 129 -20.10 -4.02 -16.91
CA ALA A 129 -21.43 -4.18 -17.50
C ALA A 129 -21.52 -3.72 -18.97
N GLU A 130 -20.59 -2.88 -19.44
CA GLU A 130 -20.64 -2.31 -20.79
C GLU A 130 -19.86 -3.13 -21.83
N ILE A 131 -18.89 -3.94 -21.40
CA ILE A 131 -18.13 -4.82 -22.31
C ILE A 131 -18.74 -6.23 -22.40
N ALA A 132 -19.66 -6.60 -21.49
CA ALA A 132 -20.31 -7.90 -21.48
C ALA A 132 -21.61 -8.01 -22.30
N GLN A 133 -22.10 -6.92 -22.91
CA GLN A 133 -23.38 -6.88 -23.64
C GLN A 133 -23.30 -6.81 -25.18
N SER A 134 -22.13 -7.00 -25.81
CA SER A 134 -22.09 -7.26 -27.25
C SER A 134 -22.35 -8.76 -27.53
N LYS A 135 -23.61 -9.17 -27.40
CA LYS A 135 -24.13 -10.47 -27.85
C LYS A 135 -24.26 -10.47 -29.38
N PRO A 136 -23.77 -11.50 -30.09
CA PRO A 136 -24.43 -11.93 -31.31
C PRO A 136 -24.84 -13.40 -31.22
N GLU A 137 -26.14 -13.65 -31.34
CA GLU A 137 -26.77 -14.97 -31.49
C GLU A 137 -28.03 -14.75 -32.35
N PRO A 138 -28.58 -15.71 -33.12
CA PRO A 138 -28.02 -16.66 -34.09
C PRO A 138 -28.71 -16.51 -35.48
N GLU A 139 -28.07 -16.84 -36.61
CA GLU A 139 -28.81 -17.02 -37.88
C GLU A 139 -28.18 -18.08 -38.79
N VAL A 140 -28.92 -19.18 -38.96
CA VAL A 140 -28.67 -20.27 -39.92
C VAL A 140 -29.62 -20.07 -41.09
N ALA A 141 -29.12 -19.78 -42.31
CA ALA A 141 -29.75 -20.14 -43.59
C ALA A 141 -28.85 -19.76 -44.80
N ALA A 142 -28.48 -20.76 -45.61
CA ALA A 142 -27.83 -20.59 -46.93
C ALA A 142 -28.85 -20.17 -48.02
N PRO A 143 -28.45 -19.67 -49.23
CA PRO A 143 -28.04 -20.59 -50.32
C PRO A 143 -27.03 -20.06 -51.39
N ARG A 144 -26.33 -21.01 -52.07
CA ARG A 144 -25.83 -21.08 -53.49
C ARG A 144 -25.06 -19.87 -54.11
N LYS A 145 -24.01 -20.00 -54.94
CA LYS A 145 -23.56 -21.05 -55.89
C LYS A 145 -22.18 -20.67 -56.48
N ASP A 146 -21.46 -21.66 -57.02
CA ASP A 146 -20.43 -21.61 -58.09
C ASP A 146 -19.18 -20.73 -57.85
N SER A 147 -17.94 -21.20 -57.93
CA SER A 147 -17.38 -22.11 -58.94
C SER A 147 -15.90 -22.44 -58.63
N ALA A 148 -15.51 -23.68 -58.90
CA ALA A 148 -14.20 -24.11 -59.40
C ALA A 148 -12.90 -23.65 -58.72
N ARG A 149 -12.27 -24.54 -57.94
CA ARG A 149 -10.96 -25.12 -58.33
C ARG A 149 -10.56 -26.30 -57.44
N SER A 150 -10.51 -27.49 -58.05
CA SER A 150 -9.56 -28.59 -57.81
C SER A 150 -9.45 -29.11 -56.36
N ALA A 151 -10.16 -30.14 -55.89
CA ALA A 151 -10.38 -31.49 -56.43
C ALA A 151 -9.08 -32.21 -56.80
N GLU A 152 -8.28 -32.64 -55.81
CA GLU A 152 -7.24 -33.68 -55.99
C GLU A 152 -6.64 -34.15 -54.65
N THR A 153 -7.44 -34.72 -53.74
CA THR A 153 -6.87 -35.47 -52.59
C THR A 153 -7.71 -36.68 -52.14
N TYR A 154 -8.76 -37.05 -52.88
CA TYR A 154 -9.51 -38.28 -52.62
C TYR A 154 -9.27 -39.29 -53.73
N THR A 155 -8.32 -40.20 -53.55
CA THR A 155 -8.42 -41.61 -53.98
C THR A 155 -7.32 -42.38 -53.24
N ASN A 156 -7.48 -42.53 -51.93
CA ASN A 156 -7.04 -43.76 -51.30
C ASN A 156 -8.12 -44.81 -51.56
N ALA A 157 -7.71 -46.07 -51.55
CA ALA A 157 -8.53 -47.25 -51.28
C ALA A 157 -9.11 -48.09 -52.43
N ASP A 158 -9.50 -47.59 -53.61
CA ASP A 158 -10.35 -48.41 -54.50
C ASP A 158 -9.75 -48.96 -55.81
N ARG A 159 -8.52 -48.59 -56.21
CA ARG A 159 -8.11 -48.86 -57.61
C ARG A 159 -7.33 -50.14 -57.93
N GLN A 160 -6.85 -50.95 -57.00
CA GLN A 160 -6.12 -52.15 -57.47
C GLN A 160 -6.16 -53.36 -56.55
N ARG A 161 -7.40 -53.77 -56.25
CA ARG A 161 -7.79 -55.19 -56.23
C ARG A 161 -7.74 -55.83 -57.65
N LEU A 162 -6.81 -55.42 -58.52
CA LEU A 162 -6.74 -55.84 -59.93
C LEU A 162 -5.31 -56.14 -60.43
N ALA A 163 -4.37 -56.49 -59.55
CA ALA A 163 -3.03 -56.95 -59.96
C ALA A 163 -2.54 -58.21 -59.21
N HIS A 164 -3.46 -59.05 -58.72
CA HIS A 164 -3.16 -60.48 -58.64
C HIS A 164 -3.23 -61.06 -60.05
N ALA A 165 -2.34 -61.99 -60.39
CA ALA A 165 -2.40 -62.92 -61.52
C ALA A 165 -1.99 -62.41 -62.92
N ALA A 166 -0.68 -62.42 -63.18
CA ALA A 166 0.01 -62.74 -64.45
C ALA A 166 1.45 -62.23 -64.27
N GLY A 167 2.55 -62.98 -64.36
CA GLY A 167 2.90 -64.33 -64.76
C GLY A 167 4.43 -64.39 -64.68
#